data_AF-A0A963NY26-F1
#
_entry.id   AF-A0A963NY26-F1
#
_cell.length_a   1.000
_cell.length_b   1.000
_cell.length_c   1.000
_cell.angle_alpha   90.00
_cell.angle_beta   90.00
_cell.angle_gamma   90.00
#
_symmetry.space_group_name_H-M   'P 1'
#
loop_
_entity.id
_entity.type
_entity.pdbx_description
1 polymer ?
#
loop_
_entity_poly.entity_id
_entity_poly.type
_entity_poly.pdbx_seq_one_letter_code
_entity_poly.pdbx_strand_id
1 'polypeptide(L)' 'VANLAVLDRHVSGKKFFALGKLTVADIALAPIVKRCLDFPLDRPSFVGLEAWMAGIAERPAFKTATGG' A
#
# COMPACT_ATOMS: atom_id res chain seq x y z
N VAL A 1 -6.79 -8.14 -10.43
CA VAL A 1 -7.17 -8.61 -9.07
C VAL A 1 -6.10 -9.52 -8.44
N ALA A 2 -5.51 -10.46 -9.18
CA ALA A 2 -4.51 -11.41 -8.65
C ALA A 2 -3.35 -10.75 -7.89
N ASN A 3 -2.72 -9.69 -8.43
CA ASN A 3 -1.56 -9.07 -7.78
C ASN A 3 -1.90 -8.37 -6.45
N LEU A 4 -3.03 -7.66 -6.36
CA LEU A 4 -3.44 -7.01 -5.12
C LEU A 4 -3.77 -8.03 -4.02
N ALA A 5 -4.39 -9.15 -4.38
CA ALA A 5 -4.66 -10.24 -3.44
C ALA A 5 -3.38 -10.89 -2.90
N VAL A 6 -2.34 -11.04 -3.75
CA VAL A 6 -1.02 -11.54 -3.32
C VAL A 6 -0.36 -10.56 -2.36
N LEU A 7 -0.39 -9.26 -2.67
CA LEU A 7 0.17 -8.22 -1.81
C LEU A 7 -0.55 -8.15 -0.46
N ASP A 8 -1.89 -8.18 -0.47
CA ASP A 8 -2.71 -8.16 0.74
C ASP A 8 -2.40 -9.33 1.68
N ARG A 9 -2.38 -10.55 1.14
CA ARG A 9 -1.99 -11.74 1.93
C ARG A 9 -0.59 -11.62 2.49
N HIS A 10 0.35 -11.09 1.71
CA HIS A 10 1.74 -10.96 2.15
C HIS A 10 1.91 -9.93 3.26
N VAL A 11 1.23 -8.78 3.17
CA VAL A 11 1.38 -7.66 4.11
C VAL A 11 0.42 -7.74 5.30
N SER A 12 -0.58 -8.63 5.25
CA SER A 12 -1.52 -8.84 6.36
C SER A 12 -0.81 -9.12 7.68
N GLY A 13 -1.16 -8.36 8.71
CA GLY A 13 -0.53 -8.40 10.05
C GLY A 13 0.88 -7.81 10.12
N LYS A 14 1.42 -7.25 9.03
CA LYS A 14 2.77 -6.65 8.98
C LYS A 14 2.69 -5.14 8.76
N LYS A 15 3.66 -4.43 9.33
CA LYS A 15 3.77 -2.97 9.17
C LYS A 15 4.38 -2.56 7.82
N PHE A 16 5.21 -3.43 7.23
CA PHE A 16 5.95 -3.18 5.99
C PHE A 16 6.12 -4.48 5.20
N PHE A 17 6.39 -4.37 3.90
CA PHE A 17 6.56 -5.52 3.00
C PHE A 17 7.77 -6.39 3.33
N ALA A 18 8.83 -5.82 3.92
CA ALA A 18 10.05 -6.54 4.22
C ALA A 18 10.68 -6.06 5.54
N LEU A 19 11.44 -6.96 6.19
CA LEU A 19 12.34 -6.65 7.31
C LEU A 19 11.71 -5.96 8.55
N GLY A 20 10.38 -5.88 8.64
CA GLY A 20 9.68 -5.18 9.72
C GLY A 20 9.94 -3.67 9.76
N LYS A 21 10.49 -3.08 8.69
CA LYS A 21 10.83 -1.65 8.57
C LYS A 21 10.57 -1.15 7.16
N LEU A 22 10.47 0.17 6.99
CA LEU A 22 10.32 0.76 5.65
C LEU A 22 11.52 0.38 4.78
N THR A 23 11.26 -0.13 3.59
CA THR A 23 12.29 -0.49 2.60
C THR A 23 11.95 0.06 1.22
N VAL A 24 12.86 -0.16 0.26
CA VAL A 24 12.62 0.15 -1.16
C VAL A 24 11.39 -0.56 -1.72
N ALA A 25 11.02 -1.73 -1.18
CA ALA A 25 9.81 -2.44 -1.62
C ALA A 25 8.55 -1.60 -1.35
N ASP A 26 8.43 -1.03 -0.16
CA ASP A 26 7.29 -0.18 0.20
C ASP A 26 7.27 1.10 -0.64
N ILE A 27 8.44 1.72 -0.85
CA ILE A 27 8.57 2.95 -1.64
C ILE A 27 8.18 2.72 -3.11
N ALA A 28 8.58 1.59 -3.70
CA ALA A 28 8.25 1.24 -5.07
C ALA A 28 6.75 0.90 -5.23
N LEU A 29 6.15 0.21 -4.25
CA LEU A 29 4.77 -0.24 -4.32
C LEU A 29 3.75 0.85 -3.98
N ALA A 30 4.08 1.78 -3.08
CA ALA A 30 3.10 2.71 -2.54
C ALA A 30 2.37 3.60 -3.59
N PRO A 31 3.04 4.22 -4.57
CA PRO A 31 2.35 5.06 -5.54
C PRO A 31 1.38 4.27 -6.43
N ILE A 32 1.79 3.08 -6.88
CA ILE A 32 0.96 2.25 -7.75
C ILE A 32 -0.20 1.62 -6.98
N VAL A 33 0.05 1.16 -5.74
CA VAL A 33 -1.02 0.60 -4.89
C VAL A 33 -2.02 1.67 -4.51
N LYS A 34 -1.59 2.88 -4.11
CA LYS A 34 -2.50 4.00 -3.83
C LYS A 34 -3.44 4.26 -5.01
N ARG A 35 -2.88 4.37 -6.22
CA ARG A 35 -3.67 4.56 -7.45
C ARG A 35 -4.68 3.42 -7.66
N CYS A 36 -4.28 2.18 -7.45
CA CYS A 36 -5.18 1.03 -7.58
C CYS A 36 -6.29 1.01 -6.53
N LEU A 37 -6.00 1.44 -5.31
CA LEU A 37 -6.98 1.48 -4.22
C LEU A 37 -7.97 2.65 -4.38
N ASP A 38 -7.52 3.80 -4.86
CA ASP A 38 -8.36 4.99 -5.06
C ASP A 38 -9.21 4.93 -6.33
N PHE A 39 -8.96 3.96 -7.22
CA PHE A 39 -9.66 3.88 -8.50
C PHE A 39 -11.16 3.55 -8.27
N PRO A 40 -12.10 4.31 -8.86
CA PRO A 40 -13.53 4.22 -8.55
C PRO A 40 -14.20 3.05 -9.27
N LEU A 41 -13.80 1.83 -8.92
CA LEU A 41 -14.38 0.58 -9.37
C LEU A 41 -14.77 -0.25 -8.15
N ASP A 42 -15.78 -1.09 -8.34
CA ASP A 42 -16.13 -2.08 -7.33
C ASP A 42 -14.99 -3.11 -7.21
N ARG A 43 -14.41 -3.21 -6.01
CA ARG A 43 -13.26 -4.09 -5.75
C ARG A 43 -13.41 -4.80 -4.41
N PRO A 44 -12.89 -6.04 -4.28
CA PRO A 44 -12.83 -6.70 -2.98
C PRO A 44 -12.06 -5.85 -1.97
N SER A 45 -12.44 -5.98 -0.68
CA SER A 45 -11.66 -5.39 0.41
C SER A 45 -10.31 -6.11 0.55
N PHE A 46 -9.25 -5.33 0.72
CA PHE A 46 -7.90 -5.81 0.95
C PHE A 46 -7.42 -5.24 2.29
N VAL A 47 -7.93 -5.78 3.40
CA VAL A 47 -7.76 -5.21 4.75
C VAL A 47 -6.30 -4.98 5.12
N GLY A 48 -5.41 -5.92 4.81
CA GLY A 48 -3.99 -5.79 5.10
C GLY A 48 -3.34 -4.70 4.26
N LEU A 49 -3.68 -4.65 2.98
CA LEU A 49 -3.16 -3.65 2.05
C LEU A 49 -3.69 -2.25 2.34
N GLU A 50 -4.95 -2.13 2.75
CA GLU A 50 -5.60 -0.89 3.16
C GLU A 50 -4.97 -0.33 4.44
N ALA A 51 -4.71 -1.19 5.44
CA ALA A 51 -4.02 -0.79 6.67
C ALA A 51 -2.58 -0.33 6.39
N TRP A 52 -1.84 -1.08 5.56
CA TRP A 52 -0.50 -0.67 5.14
C TRP A 52 -0.53 0.66 4.38
N MET A 53 -1.47 0.85 3.45
CA MET A 53 -1.59 2.08 2.68
C MET A 53 -1.95 3.27 3.56
N ALA A 54 -2.82 3.10 4.55
CA ALA A 54 -3.13 4.16 5.51
C ALA A 54 -1.86 4.67 6.22
N GLY A 55 -1.03 3.75 6.74
CA GLY A 55 0.22 4.13 7.41
C GLY A 55 1.27 4.74 6.47
N ILE A 56 1.32 4.34 5.19
CA ILE A 56 2.20 4.98 4.20
C ILE A 56 1.69 6.37 3.81
N ALA A 57 0.38 6.55 3.64
CA ALA A 57 -0.25 7.81 3.22
C ALA A 57 -0.07 8.93 4.24
N GLU A 58 0.11 8.61 5.53
CA GLU A 58 0.40 9.58 6.58
C GLU A 58 1.80 10.21 6.47
N ARG A 59 2.74 9.56 5.76
CA ARG A 59 4.14 9.98 5.72
C ARG A 59 4.31 11.27 4.90
N PRO A 60 4.95 12.34 5.44
CA PRO A 60 5.12 13.61 4.72
C PRO A 60 5.78 13.46 3.35
N ALA A 61 6.85 12.66 3.27
CA ALA A 61 7.56 12.43 2.00
C ALA A 61 6.69 11.77 0.92
N PHE A 62 5.76 10.89 1.33
CA PHE A 62 4.85 10.25 0.39
C PHE A 62 3.84 11.26 -0.15
N LYS A 63 3.23 12.08 0.73
CA LYS A 63 2.32 13.16 0.33
C LYS A 63 2.98 14.11 -0.68
N THR A 64 4.21 14.55 -0.40
CA THR A 64 4.97 15.40 -1.32
C THR A 64 5.22 14.72 -2.67
N ALA A 65 5.62 13.44 -2.67
CA ALA A 65 5.92 12.71 -3.90
C ALA A 65 4.69 12.41 -4.76
N THR A 66 3.49 12.28 -4.17
CA THR A 66 2.25 11.96 -4.89
C THR A 66 1.37 13.17 -5.20
N GLY A 67 1.87 14.39 -4.98
CA GLY A 67 1.16 15.62 -5.36
C GLY A 67 0.20 16.19 -4.32
N GLY A 68 0.25 15.73 -3.06
CA GLY A 68 -0.51 16.27 -1.92
C GLY A 68 -1.99 15.96 -1.94
#